data_AF-E1YAM0-F1
#
_entry.id   AF-E1YAM0-F1
#
_cell.length_a   1.000
_cell.length_b   1.000
_cell.length_c   1.000
_cell.angle_alpha   90.00
_cell.angle_beta   90.00
_cell.angle_gamma   90.00
#
_symmetry.space_group_name_H-M   'P 1'
#
loop_
_entity.id
_entity.type
_entity.pdbx_description
1 polymer ?
#
loop_
_entity_poly.entity_id
_entity_poly.type
_entity_poly.pdbx_seq_one_letter_code
_entity_poly.pdbx_strand_id
1 'polypeptide(L)'
;MSQQNTRTIRCTKCGIKNKIPLDKAGSFAKCGKCSFPLDTSDLLNKKPVIVTDGNFGVKVLKSPIPVLLDCWAPWCGPCKMIGPVMEELAAEYYGKIRVCKLNVDENPATSSRFKISSIPSMLIFDKGVLKDTIVGAVPKQQIAGKISSFIL
;
A
#
# COMPACT_ATOMS: atom_id res chain seq x y z
N MET A 1 -27.72 11.86 4.90
CA MET A 1 -27.05 10.54 4.90
C MET A 1 -25.61 10.72 4.41
N SER A 2 -24.64 10.99 5.30
CA SER A 2 -23.30 11.48 4.93
C SER A 2 -22.16 10.69 5.60
N GLN A 3 -22.33 9.37 5.76
CA GLN A 3 -21.38 8.54 6.51
C GLN A 3 -20.26 7.87 5.68
N GLN A 4 -20.08 8.15 4.38
CA GLN A 4 -19.13 7.39 3.55
C GLN A 4 -17.83 8.11 3.11
N ASN A 5 -17.59 9.37 3.50
CA ASN A 5 -16.49 10.17 2.92
C ASN A 5 -15.28 10.39 3.84
N THR A 6 -14.98 9.46 4.75
CA THR A 6 -13.82 9.57 5.67
C THR A 6 -12.89 8.37 5.51
N ARG A 7 -11.58 8.60 5.70
CA ARG A 7 -10.55 7.55 5.79
C ARG A 7 -9.79 7.64 7.10
N THR A 8 -9.37 6.48 7.60
CA THR A 8 -8.58 6.40 8.83
C THR A 8 -7.11 6.22 8.45
N ILE A 9 -6.24 7.06 9.02
CA ILE A 9 -4.78 6.98 8.83
C ILE A 9 -4.06 7.02 10.16
N ARG A 10 -2.85 6.48 10.24
CA ARG A 10 -1.98 6.61 11.42
C ARG A 10 -1.04 7.79 11.26
N CYS A 11 -0.86 8.55 12.34
CA CYS A 11 0.22 9.53 12.40
C CYS A 11 1.58 8.83 12.35
N THR A 12 2.43 9.20 11.42
CA THR A 12 3.78 8.62 11.26
C THR A 12 4.74 8.99 12.39
N LYS A 13 4.38 9.96 13.25
CA LYS A 13 5.13 10.33 14.46
C LYS A 13 4.67 9.61 15.72
N CYS A 14 3.38 9.65 16.05
CA CYS A 14 2.86 9.12 17.32
C CYS A 14 1.99 7.85 17.21
N GLY A 15 1.73 7.38 15.98
CA GLY A 15 0.97 6.16 15.70
C GLY A 15 -0.54 6.23 15.89
N ILE A 16 -1.08 7.31 16.47
CA ILE A 16 -2.53 7.42 16.70
C ILE A 16 -3.30 7.44 15.37
N LYS A 17 -4.47 6.80 15.36
CA LYS A 17 -5.40 6.86 14.24
C LYS A 17 -6.07 8.24 14.18
N ASN A 18 -6.20 8.80 12.98
CA ASN A 18 -6.88 10.06 12.69
C ASN A 18 -7.89 9.80 11.57
N LYS A 19 -9.08 10.37 11.71
CA LYS A 19 -10.15 10.34 10.70
C LYS A 19 -10.00 11.56 9.80
N ILE A 20 -9.84 11.34 8.51
CA ILE A 20 -9.61 12.38 7.50
C ILE A 20 -10.79 12.37 6.52
N PRO A 21 -11.58 13.45 6.45
CA PRO A 21 -12.55 13.63 5.38
C PRO A 21 -11.85 13.66 4.02
N LEU A 22 -12.33 12.89 3.04
CA LEU A 22 -11.68 12.76 1.73
C LEU A 22 -11.67 14.07 0.93
N ASP A 23 -12.68 14.91 1.12
CA ASP A 23 -12.75 16.28 0.58
C ASP A 23 -11.66 17.20 1.14
N LYS A 24 -11.02 16.81 2.25
CA LYS A 24 -9.90 17.51 2.89
C LYS A 24 -8.57 16.76 2.74
N ALA A 25 -8.55 15.65 2.01
CA ALA A 25 -7.31 14.95 1.70
C ALA A 25 -6.47 15.81 0.73
N GLY A 26 -5.16 15.89 0.96
CA GLY A 26 -4.25 16.81 0.25
C GLY A 26 -4.11 18.19 0.91
N SER A 27 -4.94 18.53 1.89
CA SER A 27 -4.72 19.66 2.80
C SER A 27 -3.70 19.28 3.88
N PHE A 28 -2.96 20.25 4.46
CA PHE A 28 -2.03 20.02 5.58
C PHE A 28 -2.77 19.62 6.88
N ALA A 29 -3.40 18.44 6.89
CA ALA A 29 -4.04 17.87 8.06
C ALA A 29 -3.00 17.69 9.17
N LYS A 30 -3.40 17.91 10.42
CA LYS A 30 -2.53 17.71 11.59
C LYS A 30 -3.06 16.56 12.43
N CYS A 31 -2.16 15.85 13.08
CA CYS A 31 -2.51 14.83 14.04
C CYS A 31 -3.24 15.45 15.24
N GLY A 32 -4.41 14.92 15.60
CA GLY A 32 -5.19 15.41 16.75
C GLY A 32 -4.50 15.20 18.12
N LYS A 33 -3.48 14.32 18.20
CA LYS A 33 -2.74 14.07 19.45
C LYS A 33 -1.45 14.87 19.57
N CYS A 34 -0.65 14.96 18.51
CA CYS A 34 0.70 15.52 18.57
C CYS A 34 0.94 16.69 17.61
N SER A 35 -0.11 17.15 16.92
CA SER A 35 -0.08 18.24 15.94
C SER A 35 0.86 18.06 14.76
N PHE A 36 1.49 16.88 14.62
CA PHE A 36 2.39 16.57 13.52
C PHE A 36 1.62 16.58 12.19
N PRO A 37 2.18 17.19 11.13
CA PRO A 37 1.56 17.16 9.80
C PRO A 37 1.34 15.73 9.32
N LEU A 38 0.15 15.46 8.79
CA LEU A 38 -0.24 14.20 8.21
C LEU A 38 -0.20 14.32 6.69
N ASP A 39 0.65 13.51 6.06
CA ASP A 39 0.60 13.36 4.61
C ASP A 39 -0.63 12.54 4.23
N THR A 40 -1.60 13.22 3.62
CA THR A 40 -2.87 12.67 3.16
C THR A 40 -2.97 12.61 1.65
N SER A 41 -1.94 13.08 0.93
CA SER A 41 -1.93 13.14 -0.53
C SER A 41 -2.15 11.76 -1.15
N ASP A 42 -1.50 10.75 -0.56
CA ASP A 42 -1.59 9.37 -1.02
C ASP A 42 -2.95 8.71 -0.73
N LEU A 43 -3.89 9.36 -0.01
CA LEU A 43 -5.26 8.82 0.18
C LEU A 43 -6.12 8.92 -1.06
N LEU A 44 -5.75 9.76 -2.02
CA LEU A 44 -6.49 9.98 -3.26
C LEU A 44 -5.94 9.13 -4.42
N ASN A 45 -4.84 8.41 -4.21
CA ASN A 45 -4.22 7.57 -5.23
C ASN A 45 -5.09 6.34 -5.51
N LYS A 46 -5.67 6.31 -6.71
CA LYS A 46 -6.47 5.18 -7.22
C LYS A 46 -5.69 4.23 -8.13
N LYS A 47 -4.37 4.41 -8.21
CA LYS A 47 -3.46 3.63 -9.05
C LYS A 47 -2.29 3.09 -8.23
N PRO A 48 -1.68 1.95 -8.62
CA PRO A 48 -0.48 1.45 -8.00
C PRO A 48 0.66 2.47 -8.03
N VAL A 49 1.28 2.70 -6.87
CA VAL A 49 2.44 3.58 -6.73
C VAL A 49 3.71 2.81 -7.09
N ILE A 50 4.58 3.41 -7.90
CA ILE A 50 5.88 2.82 -8.23
C ILE A 50 6.81 2.93 -7.02
N VAL A 51 7.31 1.79 -6.58
CA VAL A 51 8.27 1.69 -5.49
C VAL A 51 9.63 1.29 -6.05
N THR A 52 10.67 1.97 -5.58
CA THR A 52 12.06 1.69 -5.86
C THR A 52 12.85 1.51 -4.57
N ASP A 53 14.06 0.97 -4.65
CA ASP A 53 14.96 0.86 -3.48
C ASP A 53 15.17 2.22 -2.79
N GLY A 54 15.26 3.31 -3.56
CA GLY A 54 15.45 4.67 -3.03
C GLY A 54 14.22 5.25 -2.32
N ASN A 55 13.00 4.79 -2.63
CA ASN A 55 11.77 5.34 -2.06
C ASN A 55 11.01 4.35 -1.14
N PHE A 56 11.44 3.09 -1.05
CA PHE A 56 10.78 2.03 -0.30
C PHE A 56 10.51 2.43 1.17
N GLY A 57 11.49 3.04 1.83
CA GLY A 57 11.34 3.47 3.22
C GLY A 57 10.21 4.48 3.41
N VAL A 58 9.99 5.38 2.45
CA VAL A 58 8.94 6.40 2.52
C VAL A 58 7.60 5.83 2.07
N LYS A 59 7.56 5.14 0.93
CA LYS A 59 6.31 4.69 0.31
C LYS A 59 5.74 3.42 0.96
N VAL A 60 6.57 2.58 1.57
CA VAL A 60 6.15 1.32 2.21
C VAL A 60 6.27 1.41 3.73
N LEU A 61 7.47 1.62 4.26
CA LEU A 61 7.73 1.48 5.70
C LEU A 61 7.09 2.59 6.55
N LYS A 62 7.08 3.82 6.04
CA LYS A 62 6.48 4.99 6.69
C LYS A 62 5.03 5.25 6.25
N SER A 63 4.39 4.31 5.57
CA SER A 63 3.01 4.49 5.12
C SER A 63 2.06 4.66 6.32
N PRO A 64 1.18 5.67 6.30
CA PRO A 64 0.20 5.89 7.37
C PRO A 64 -0.98 4.91 7.31
N ILE A 65 -1.11 4.16 6.22
CA ILE A 65 -2.09 3.08 5.98
C ILE A 65 -1.36 1.79 5.59
N PRO A 66 -1.99 0.60 5.69
CA PRO A 66 -1.35 -0.63 5.24
C PRO A 66 -1.04 -0.61 3.74
N VAL A 67 -0.05 -1.39 3.33
CA VAL A 67 0.51 -1.41 1.98
C VAL A 67 0.43 -2.81 1.40
N LEU A 68 -0.04 -2.92 0.17
CA LEU A 68 0.06 -4.12 -0.66
C LEU A 68 1.08 -3.84 -1.76
N LEU A 69 2.21 -4.55 -1.75
CA LEU A 69 3.29 -4.38 -2.71
C LEU A 69 3.37 -5.58 -3.64
N ASP A 70 3.08 -5.38 -4.93
CA ASP A 70 3.31 -6.38 -5.99
C ASP A 70 4.77 -6.33 -6.45
N CYS A 71 5.46 -7.46 -6.29
CA CYS A 71 6.82 -7.66 -6.75
C CYS A 71 6.78 -8.48 -8.04
N TRP A 72 7.17 -7.82 -9.14
CA TRP A 72 6.95 -8.29 -10.51
C TRP A 72 8.18 -8.06 -11.38
N ALA A 73 8.14 -8.58 -12.62
CA ALA A 73 9.12 -8.26 -13.67
C ALA A 73 8.42 -8.28 -15.05
N PRO A 74 8.93 -7.57 -16.07
CA PRO A 74 8.27 -7.48 -17.38
C PRO A 74 8.23 -8.80 -18.16
N TRP A 75 9.22 -9.67 -17.93
CA TRP A 75 9.33 -10.98 -18.56
C TRP A 75 8.45 -12.05 -17.88
N CYS A 76 7.88 -11.75 -16.71
CA CYS A 76 7.06 -12.69 -15.96
C CYS A 76 5.64 -12.77 -16.54
N GLY A 77 5.33 -13.86 -17.24
CA GLY A 77 4.00 -14.13 -17.79
C GLY A 77 2.87 -14.02 -16.74
N PRO A 78 2.95 -14.74 -15.61
CA PRO A 78 1.92 -14.65 -14.56
C PRO A 78 1.75 -13.26 -13.94
N CYS A 79 2.81 -12.45 -13.89
CA CYS A 79 2.74 -11.08 -13.39
C CYS A 79 1.83 -10.19 -14.26
N LYS A 80 1.78 -10.45 -15.58
CA LYS A 80 0.89 -9.72 -16.50
C LYS A 80 -0.59 -9.96 -16.18
N MET A 81 -0.94 -11.10 -15.58
CA MET A 81 -2.31 -11.37 -15.11
C MET A 81 -2.63 -10.62 -13.81
N ILE A 82 -1.64 -10.41 -12.94
CA ILE A 82 -1.82 -9.73 -11.65
C ILE A 82 -1.84 -8.20 -11.81
N GLY A 83 -1.11 -7.64 -12.77
CA GLY A 83 -1.09 -6.18 -13.01
C GLY A 83 -2.47 -5.52 -13.04
N PRO A 84 -3.43 -5.97 -13.87
CA PRO A 84 -4.79 -5.44 -13.88
C PRO A 84 -5.53 -5.59 -12.55
N VAL A 85 -5.32 -6.70 -11.84
CA VAL A 85 -5.91 -6.93 -10.50
C VAL A 85 -5.39 -5.90 -9.50
N MET A 86 -4.10 -5.55 -9.56
CA MET A 86 -3.51 -4.51 -8.71
C MET A 86 -4.09 -3.12 -9.01
N GLU A 87 -4.34 -2.79 -10.29
CA GLU A 87 -5.02 -1.56 -10.69
C GLU A 87 -6.46 -1.49 -10.13
N GLU A 88 -7.22 -2.58 -10.25
CA GLU A 88 -8.58 -2.66 -9.68
C GLU A 88 -8.58 -2.52 -8.16
N LEU A 89 -7.68 -3.23 -7.46
CA LEU A 89 -7.56 -3.14 -6.01
C LEU A 89 -7.14 -1.73 -5.58
N ALA A 90 -6.26 -1.06 -6.32
CA ALA A 90 -5.90 0.33 -6.06
C ALA A 90 -7.12 1.26 -6.16
N ALA A 91 -7.96 1.06 -7.18
CA ALA A 91 -9.15 1.85 -7.41
C ALA A 91 -10.27 1.58 -6.39
N GLU A 92 -10.43 0.34 -5.93
CA GLU A 92 -11.48 -0.05 -4.95
C GLU A 92 -11.10 0.31 -3.51
N TYR A 93 -9.83 0.15 -3.15
CA TYR A 93 -9.34 0.29 -1.78
C TYR A 93 -8.59 1.61 -1.52
N TYR A 94 -8.66 2.58 -2.44
CA TYR A 94 -8.00 3.88 -2.28
C TYR A 94 -8.31 4.54 -0.93
N GLY A 95 -7.25 5.04 -0.30
CA GLY A 95 -7.29 5.62 1.04
C GLY A 95 -7.52 4.64 2.19
N LYS A 96 -7.72 3.33 1.92
CA LYS A 96 -7.77 2.26 2.93
C LYS A 96 -6.49 1.41 2.90
N ILE A 97 -6.03 1.07 1.70
CA ILE A 97 -4.77 0.37 1.44
C ILE A 97 -4.03 1.15 0.36
N ARG A 98 -2.70 1.25 0.50
CA ARG A 98 -1.84 1.73 -0.57
C ARG A 98 -1.41 0.54 -1.40
N VAL A 99 -1.79 0.53 -2.67
CA VAL A 99 -1.28 -0.45 -3.62
C VAL A 99 0.00 0.07 -4.27
N CYS A 100 1.01 -0.77 -4.33
CA CYS A 100 2.33 -0.45 -4.84
C CYS A 100 2.79 -1.54 -5.81
N LYS A 101 3.71 -1.20 -6.70
CA LYS A 101 4.43 -2.16 -7.54
C LYS A 101 5.94 -1.90 -7.50
N LEU A 102 6.73 -2.97 -7.51
CA LEU A 102 8.19 -2.94 -7.53
C LEU A 102 8.70 -3.94 -8.56
N ASN A 103 9.49 -3.44 -9.52
CA ASN A 103 10.20 -4.30 -10.47
C ASN A 103 11.40 -4.94 -9.75
N VAL A 104 11.45 -6.26 -9.64
CA VAL A 104 12.49 -6.96 -8.87
C VAL A 104 13.88 -6.87 -9.52
N ASP A 105 13.95 -6.72 -10.85
CA ASP A 105 15.22 -6.62 -11.60
C ASP A 105 15.91 -5.28 -11.33
N GLU A 106 15.13 -4.21 -11.23
CA GLU A 106 15.62 -2.84 -11.02
C GLU A 106 15.87 -2.53 -9.54
N ASN A 107 15.38 -3.37 -8.63
CA ASN A 107 15.38 -3.10 -7.18
C ASN A 107 15.93 -4.30 -6.38
N PRO A 108 17.19 -4.72 -6.64
CA PRO A 108 17.76 -5.93 -6.08
C PRO A 108 17.94 -5.87 -4.56
N ALA A 109 18.08 -4.67 -3.96
CA ALA A 109 18.27 -4.56 -2.52
C ALA A 109 16.97 -4.92 -1.79
N THR A 110 15.83 -4.41 -2.24
CA THR A 110 14.52 -4.79 -1.69
C THR A 110 14.21 -6.26 -1.97
N SER A 111 14.44 -6.74 -3.19
CA SER A 111 14.23 -8.14 -3.57
C SER A 111 15.02 -9.10 -2.67
N SER A 112 16.30 -8.80 -2.42
CA SER A 112 17.16 -9.61 -1.54
C SER A 112 16.71 -9.53 -0.09
N ARG A 113 16.40 -8.31 0.40
CA ARG A 113 15.96 -8.08 1.79
C ARG A 113 14.74 -8.90 2.18
N PHE A 114 13.78 -9.02 1.26
CA PHE A 114 12.54 -9.79 1.50
C PHE A 114 12.57 -11.18 0.88
N LYS A 115 13.74 -11.65 0.42
CA LYS A 115 13.97 -13.00 -0.13
C LYS A 115 12.95 -13.36 -1.22
N ILE A 116 12.73 -12.43 -2.16
CA ILE A 116 11.78 -12.64 -3.25
C ILE A 116 12.41 -13.62 -4.26
N SER A 117 12.10 -14.90 -4.10
CA SER A 117 12.63 -15.98 -4.96
C SER A 117 11.69 -16.38 -6.10
N SER A 118 10.44 -15.92 -6.07
CA SER A 118 9.42 -16.24 -7.06
C SER A 118 8.53 -15.03 -7.30
N ILE A 119 8.17 -14.79 -8.57
CA ILE A 119 7.27 -13.70 -8.95
C ILE A 119 6.07 -14.24 -9.77
N PRO A 120 4.89 -13.60 -9.66
CA PRO A 120 4.60 -12.46 -8.78
C PRO A 120 4.60 -12.88 -7.31
N SER A 121 5.04 -11.99 -6.44
CA SER A 121 4.87 -12.11 -4.99
C SER A 121 4.31 -10.81 -4.47
N MET A 122 3.26 -10.87 -3.66
CA MET A 122 2.65 -9.71 -3.06
C MET A 122 2.94 -9.67 -1.55
N LEU A 123 3.59 -8.60 -1.11
CA LEU A 123 3.97 -8.40 0.28
C LEU A 123 2.97 -7.43 0.94
N ILE A 124 2.48 -7.80 2.12
CA ILE A 124 1.56 -6.96 2.89
C ILE A 124 2.31 -6.36 4.08
N PHE A 125 2.38 -5.02 4.13
CA PHE A 125 3.00 -4.30 5.23
C PHE A 125 1.95 -3.56 6.05
N ASP A 126 2.11 -3.58 7.36
CA ASP A 126 1.35 -2.74 8.29
C ASP A 126 2.27 -2.20 9.39
N LYS A 127 2.20 -0.88 9.63
CA LYS A 127 3.11 -0.15 10.54
C LYS A 127 4.59 -0.36 10.21
N GLY A 128 4.92 -0.46 8.92
CA GLY A 128 6.28 -0.71 8.45
C GLY A 128 6.82 -2.10 8.75
N VAL A 129 5.97 -3.05 9.13
CA VAL A 129 6.35 -4.45 9.38
C VAL A 129 5.68 -5.33 8.34
N LEU A 130 6.42 -6.27 7.77
CA LEU A 130 5.87 -7.31 6.90
C LEU A 130 4.92 -8.19 7.71
N LYS A 131 3.65 -8.25 7.30
CA LYS A 131 2.60 -9.00 7.99
C LYS A 131 2.23 -10.30 7.31
N ASP A 132 2.28 -10.32 5.99
CA ASP A 132 1.88 -11.48 5.20
C ASP A 132 2.55 -11.43 3.83
N THR A 133 2.55 -12.57 3.14
CA THR A 133 3.08 -12.74 1.79
C THR A 133 2.19 -13.68 1.02
N ILE A 134 1.85 -13.29 -0.20
CA ILE A 134 1.10 -14.10 -1.16
C ILE A 134 2.06 -14.40 -2.30
N VAL A 135 2.27 -15.68 -2.59
CA VAL A 135 3.17 -16.12 -3.65
C VAL A 135 2.35 -16.63 -4.83
N GLY A 136 2.71 -16.19 -6.03
CA GLY A 136 2.11 -16.62 -7.29
C GLY A 136 0.89 -15.79 -7.70
N ALA A 137 0.40 -16.08 -8.90
CA ALA A 137 -0.82 -15.48 -9.40
C ALA A 137 -2.04 -16.18 -8.76
N VAL A 138 -2.79 -15.43 -7.95
CA VAL A 138 -3.98 -15.92 -7.25
C VAL A 138 -5.21 -15.07 -7.60
N PRO A 139 -6.44 -15.58 -7.38
CA PRO A 139 -7.65 -14.79 -7.61
C PRO A 139 -7.70 -13.50 -6.78
N LYS A 140 -8.28 -12.44 -7.35
CA LYS A 140 -8.46 -11.13 -6.69
C LYS A 140 -9.11 -11.25 -5.30
N GLN A 141 -10.08 -12.15 -5.15
CA GLN A 141 -10.82 -12.36 -3.91
C GLN A 141 -9.90 -12.86 -2.77
N GLN A 142 -8.89 -13.67 -3.10
CA GLN A 142 -7.92 -14.14 -2.12
C GLN A 142 -7.02 -12.99 -1.64
N ILE A 143 -6.59 -12.12 -2.56
CA ILE A 143 -5.81 -10.92 -2.23
C ILE A 143 -6.65 -9.96 -1.38
N ALA A 144 -7.89 -9.69 -1.80
CA ALA A 144 -8.85 -8.85 -1.10
C ALA A 144 -9.13 -9.37 0.33
N GLY A 145 -9.33 -10.67 0.49
CA GLY A 145 -9.51 -11.31 1.79
C GLY A 145 -8.32 -11.09 2.71
N LYS A 146 -7.10 -11.30 2.22
CA LYS A 146 -5.85 -11.03 2.97
C LYS A 146 -5.74 -9.57 3.40
N ILE A 147 -5.88 -8.61 2.49
CA ILE A 147 -5.70 -7.18 2.82
C ILE A 147 -6.81 -6.64 3.74
N SER A 148 -8.02 -7.20 3.68
CA SER A 148 -9.15 -6.75 4.49
C SER A 148 -8.89 -6.83 5.99
N SER A 149 -8.07 -7.79 6.42
CA SER A 149 -7.67 -8.00 7.82
C SER A 149 -6.83 -6.86 8.40
N PHE A 150 -6.29 -5.98 7.55
CA PHE A 150 -5.38 -4.90 7.96
C PHE A 150 -5.99 -3.50 7.88
N ILE A 151 -7.18 -3.36 7.28
CA ILE A 151 -7.84 -2.05 7.10
C ILE A 151 -8.17 -1.43 8.47
N LEU A 152 -8.01 -0.09 8.57
CA LEU A 152 -8.03 0.66 9.84
C LEU A 152 -9.40 1.09 10.36
#